data_AF-A0A929L1G8-F1
#
_entry.id   AF-A0A929L1G8-F1
#
_cell.length_a   1.000
_cell.length_b   1.000
_cell.length_c   1.000
_cell.angle_alpha   90.00
_cell.angle_beta   90.00
_cell.angle_gamma   90.00
#
_symmetry.space_group_name_H-M   'P 1'
#
loop_
_entity.id
_entity.type
_entity.pdbx_description
1 polymer ?
#
loop_
_entity_poly.entity_id
_entity_poly.type
_entity_poly.pdbx_seq_one_letter_code
_entity_poly.pdbx_strand_id
1 'polypeptide(L)' 'MKECRNCRDIFQLYGIHTKQMEKDGYVFYQARNGVWLTKSVPVQYLEMVG' A
#
# COMPACT_ATOMS: atom_id res chain seq x y z
N MET A 1 -33.98 -3.50 16.64
CA MET A 1 -33.01 -2.97 15.66
C MET A 1 -31.78 -2.57 16.46
N LYS A 2 -30.66 -3.28 16.31
CA LYS A 2 -29.42 -2.94 17.04
C LYS A 2 -28.65 -1.93 16.19
N GLU A 3 -28.56 -0.69 16.64
CA GLU A 3 -27.59 0.27 16.10
C GLU A 3 -26.18 -0.30 16.29
N CYS A 4 -25.56 -0.71 15.18
CA CYS A 4 -24.14 -1.02 15.15
C CYS A 4 -23.38 0.29 15.32
N ARG A 5 -23.02 0.58 16.57
CA ARG A 5 -22.01 1.58 16.91
C ARG A 5 -20.68 1.15 16.25
N ASN A 6 -20.05 2.09 15.56
CA ASN A 6 -18.67 2.03 15.03
C ASN A 6 -18.50 1.63 13.55
N CYS A 7 -19.23 2.27 12.64
CA CYS A 7 -18.74 2.45 11.27
C CYS A 7 -17.81 3.67 11.27
N ARG A 8 -16.55 3.50 11.68
CA ARG A 8 -15.52 4.47 11.33
C ARG A 8 -15.00 4.04 9.96
N ASP A 9 -15.42 4.75 8.92
CA ASP A 9 -14.76 4.68 7.61
C ASP A 9 -13.37 5.31 7.76
N ILE A 10 -12.44 4.56 8.36
CA ILE A 10 -11.04 4.98 8.50
C ILE A 10 -10.37 4.63 7.17
N PHE A 11 -10.05 5.65 6.38
CA PHE A 11 -9.14 5.47 5.26
C PHE A 11 -7.76 5.08 5.81
N GLN A 12 -7.30 3.87 5.48
CA GLN A 12 -5.97 3.39 5.87
C GLN A 12 -4.94 3.79 4.80
N LEU A 13 -3.94 4.57 5.21
CA LEU A 13 -2.81 4.92 4.38
C LEU A 13 -1.63 3.98 4.71
N TYR A 14 -1.03 3.41 3.68
CA TYR A 14 0.17 2.57 3.82
C TYR A 14 1.33 3.15 3.02
N GLY A 15 2.49 3.21 3.66
CA GLY A 15 3.78 3.41 3.05
C GLY A 15 4.34 2.08 2.57
N ILE A 16 5.19 2.12 1.55
CA ILE A 16 5.81 0.93 0.96
C ILE A 16 7.34 1.11 0.99
N HIS A 17 8.06 0.12 1.49
CA HIS A 17 9.54 0.09 1.46
C HIS A 17 10.09 -0.23 0.06
N THR A 18 9.79 0.63 -0.92
CA THR A 18 10.10 0.43 -2.35
C THR A 18 11.59 0.24 -2.62
N LYS A 19 12.47 0.94 -1.87
CA LYS A 19 13.93 0.78 -2.00
C LYS A 19 14.42 -0.62 -1.62
N GLN A 20 13.79 -1.27 -0.64
CA GLN A 20 14.15 -2.64 -0.29
C GLN A 20 13.57 -3.62 -1.33
N MET A 21 12.33 -3.38 -1.78
CA MET A 21 11.74 -4.17 -2.86
C MET A 21 12.58 -4.15 -4.14
N GLU A 22 13.09 -2.99 -4.55
CA GLU A 22 13.98 -2.87 -5.71
C GLU A 22 15.25 -3.73 -5.52
N LYS A 23 15.90 -3.64 -4.36
CA LYS A 23 17.08 -4.45 -4.03
C LYS A 23 16.79 -5.96 -4.02
N ASP A 24 15.59 -6.34 -3.59
CA ASP A 24 15.14 -7.74 -3.55
C ASP A 24 14.66 -8.25 -4.92
N GLY A 25 14.76 -7.42 -5.98
CA GLY A 25 14.52 -7.82 -7.36
C GLY A 25 13.09 -7.58 -7.86
N TYR A 26 12.26 -6.84 -7.12
CA TYR A 26 10.92 -6.47 -7.57
C TYR A 26 10.99 -5.39 -8.65
N VAL A 27 10.30 -5.62 -9.76
CA VAL A 27 10.26 -4.67 -10.88
C VAL A 27 9.15 -3.65 -10.65
N PHE A 28 9.50 -2.38 -10.87
CA PHE A 28 8.57 -1.26 -10.86
C PHE A 28 8.41 -0.71 -12.28
N TYR A 29 7.18 -0.28 -12.61
CA TYR A 29 6.83 0.34 -13.87
C TYR A 29 6.16 1.68 -13.60
N GLN A 30 6.50 2.71 -14.36
CA GLN A 30 5.84 4.01 -14.25
C GLN A 30 4.88 4.19 -15.43
N ALA A 31 3.61 4.38 -15.12
CA ALA A 31 2.60 4.75 -16.12
C ALA A 31 2.77 6.21 -16.53
N ARG A 32 2.24 6.58 -17.72
CA ARG A 32 2.33 7.95 -18.23
C ARG A 32 1.72 9.02 -17.33
N ASN A 33 0.79 8.64 -16.45
CA ASN A 33 0.16 9.52 -15.47
C ASN A 33 0.98 9.67 -14.17
N GLY A 34 2.19 9.11 -14.10
CA GLY A 34 3.05 9.18 -12.92
C GLY A 34 2.74 8.15 -11.83
N VAL A 35 1.71 7.31 -12.01
CA VAL A 35 1.40 6.19 -11.10
C VAL A 35 2.44 5.08 -11.26
N TRP A 36 2.90 4.57 -10.14
CA TRP A 36 3.82 3.44 -10.08
C TRP A 36 3.06 2.12 -9.94
N LEU A 37 3.51 1.12 -10.68
CA LEU A 37 2.94 -0.22 -10.72
C LEU A 37 4.02 -1.25 -10.37
N THR A 38 3.62 -2.29 -9.66
CA THR A 38 4.40 -3.51 -9.50
C THR A 38 3.44 -4.69 -9.48
N LYS A 39 3.92 -5.91 -9.71
CA LYS A 39 3.07 -7.10 -9.83
C LYS A 39 2.27 -7.39 -8.55
N SER A 40 2.92 -7.25 -7.40
CA SER A 40 2.32 -7.45 -6.08
C SER A 40 3.25 -6.87 -5.02
N VAL A 41 2.69 -6.36 -3.93
CA VAL A 41 3.47 -5.89 -2.77
C VAL A 41 3.34 -6.91 -1.62
N PRO A 42 4.41 -7.62 -1.25
CA PRO A 42 4.39 -8.49 -0.07
C PRO A 42 4.18 -7.71 1.23
N VAL A 43 3.45 -8.30 2.17
CA VAL A 43 3.04 -7.65 3.44
C VAL A 43 4.23 -7.12 4.25
N GLN A 44 5.40 -7.76 4.17
CA GLN A 44 6.60 -7.35 4.89
C GLN A 44 7.16 -5.97 4.48
N TYR A 45 6.72 -5.42 3.34
CA TYR A 45 7.11 -4.10 2.88
C TYR A 45 6.06 -3.02 3.16
N LEU A 46 4.92 -3.38 3.77
CA LEU A 46 3.88 -2.42 4.15
C LEU A 46 4.22 -1.76 5.48
N GLU A 47 4.08 -0.44 5.53
CA GLU A 47 4.22 0.38 6.72
C GLU A 47 2.91 1.14 6.93
N MET A 48 2.32 1.07 8.13
CA MET A 48 1.15 1.90 8.43
C MET A 48 1.58 3.36 8.54
N VAL A 49 0.97 4.23 7.75
CA VAL A 49 1.16 5.68 7.86
C VAL A 49 -0.02 6.22 8.64
N GLY A 50 0.28 6.80 9.81
CA GLY A 50 -0.70 7.41 10.71
C GLY A 50 -1.11 8.81 10.29
#